data_AF-A0A936T4K1-F1
#
_entry.id   AF-A0A936T4K1-F1
#
_cell.length_a   1.000
_cell.length_b   1.000
_cell.length_c   1.000
_cell.angle_alpha   90.00
_cell.angle_beta   90.00
_cell.angle_gamma   90.00
#
_symmetry.space_group_name_H-M   'P 1'
#
loop_
_entity.id
_entity.type
_entity.pdbx_description
1 polymer ?
#
loop_
_entity_poly.entity_id
_entity_poly.type
_entity_poly.pdbx_seq_one_letter_code
_entity_poly.pdbx_strand_id
1 'polypeptide(L)'
;MKIRTISLALVALLGLVVIGCEEETPTTTTSSGASSSTAAGGGGGAGGNGGGGAGGGGMTMPALGKQVDRMGRPAINTATNETFNPNDAQANTNKDAYNAAMPDKWADYVGEIQANLGILDSLDTVCGNQLLADMNKNDPTRYSQLATVLADDRLYVNMVGPMCTTYLGVEANAVGVMNNDCGGRTLGYDVIDVSYTVLATGALDASVGDDVPISEAAKGTTFPYLANPQ
;
A
#
# COMPACT_ATOMS: atom_id res chain seq x y z
N MET A 1 34.71 43.64 -31.69
CA MET A 1 35.56 43.31 -30.52
C MET A 1 34.77 43.51 -29.24
N LYS A 2 34.09 42.47 -28.74
CA LYS A 2 33.81 42.18 -27.31
C LYS A 2 32.93 40.92 -27.24
N ILE A 3 33.53 39.86 -26.70
CA ILE A 3 32.93 38.57 -26.35
C ILE A 3 32.27 38.71 -24.98
N ARG A 4 31.05 38.17 -24.79
CA ARG A 4 30.63 37.53 -23.53
C ARG A 4 29.56 36.46 -23.79
N THR A 5 29.98 35.21 -23.65
CA THR A 5 29.21 34.00 -23.35
C THR A 5 28.52 34.13 -21.98
N ILE A 6 27.35 33.48 -21.80
CA ILE A 6 26.98 32.62 -20.66
C ILE A 6 25.62 31.97 -20.97
N SER A 7 25.63 30.64 -21.03
CA SER A 7 24.46 29.75 -20.98
C SER A 7 23.83 29.76 -19.59
N LEU A 8 22.52 29.53 -19.46
CA LEU A 8 21.99 28.50 -18.56
C LEU A 8 20.52 28.22 -18.86
N ALA A 9 20.24 26.94 -19.10
CA ALA A 9 18.91 26.37 -19.19
C ALA A 9 18.22 26.43 -17.83
N LEU A 10 16.98 26.90 -17.81
CA LEU A 10 16.05 26.64 -16.70
C LEU A 10 15.03 25.63 -17.23
N VAL A 11 15.31 24.35 -16.99
CA VAL A 11 14.30 23.29 -17.11
C VAL A 11 13.33 23.53 -15.96
N ALA A 12 12.11 23.96 -16.28
CA ALA A 12 11.02 24.01 -15.33
C ALA A 12 10.71 22.58 -14.89
N LEU A 13 11.20 22.19 -13.71
CA LEU A 13 10.71 21.03 -13.00
C LEU A 13 9.30 21.39 -12.51
N LEU A 14 8.29 21.01 -13.30
CA LEU A 14 6.90 21.07 -12.89
C LEU A 14 6.72 19.96 -11.84
N GLY A 15 7.04 20.28 -10.58
CA GLY A 15 6.61 19.47 -9.45
C GLY A 15 5.09 19.57 -9.38
N LEU A 16 4.41 18.48 -9.71
CA LEU A 16 2.98 18.34 -9.45
C LEU A 16 2.83 18.29 -7.92
N VAL A 17 2.59 19.45 -7.30
CA VAL A 17 2.09 19.50 -5.92
C VAL A 17 0.65 19.04 -6.01
N VAL A 18 0.41 17.77 -5.76
CA VAL A 18 -0.95 17.27 -5.49
C VAL A 18 -1.32 17.84 -4.13
N ILE A 19 -2.16 18.88 -4.13
CA ILE A 19 -2.71 19.50 -2.91
C ILE A 19 -3.74 18.52 -2.36
N GLY A 20 -3.28 17.49 -1.64
CA GLY A 20 -4.13 16.54 -0.93
C GLY A 20 -4.29 16.99 0.52
N CYS A 21 -5.46 17.53 0.86
CA CYS A 21 -5.96 17.85 2.22
C CYS A 21 -5.08 18.61 3.23
N GLU A 22 -3.85 19.01 2.88
CA GLU A 22 -3.00 19.88 3.70
C GLU A 22 -3.37 21.36 3.47
N GLU A 23 -3.65 22.09 4.56
CA GLU A 23 -3.63 23.56 4.53
C GLU A 23 -2.17 24.01 4.61
N GLU A 24 -1.67 24.75 3.60
CA GLU A 24 -0.30 25.22 3.57
C GLU A 24 0.06 26.03 4.83
N THR A 25 0.84 25.43 5.73
CA THR A 25 1.63 26.16 6.71
C THR A 25 3.07 26.17 6.19
N PRO A 26 3.68 27.34 5.93
CA PRO A 26 4.98 27.41 5.28
C PRO A 26 6.07 26.97 6.26
N THR A 27 6.50 25.71 6.16
CA THR A 27 7.67 25.21 6.89
C THR A 27 8.80 24.83 5.93
N THR A 28 9.93 25.50 6.14
CA THR A 28 11.23 25.34 5.50
C THR A 28 11.60 23.88 5.26
N THR A 29 11.84 23.54 4.00
CA THR A 29 12.41 22.29 3.51
C THR A 29 13.62 21.87 4.33
N THR A 30 13.52 20.75 5.05
CA THR A 30 14.69 19.99 5.50
C THR A 30 14.56 18.60 4.93
N SER A 31 15.18 18.37 3.77
CA SER A 31 15.34 17.05 3.18
C SER A 31 16.21 16.19 4.09
N SER A 32 15.63 15.26 4.83
CA SER A 32 16.39 14.19 5.50
C SER A 32 16.77 13.15 4.45
N GLY A 33 17.89 13.40 3.77
CA GLY A 33 18.56 12.40 2.95
C GLY A 33 19.03 11.25 3.83
N ALA A 34 18.40 10.09 3.69
CA ALA A 34 18.89 8.86 4.27
C ALA A 34 20.19 8.46 3.54
N SER A 35 21.33 8.81 4.15
CA SER A 35 22.63 8.23 3.81
C SER A 35 22.70 6.81 4.37
N SER A 36 22.88 5.81 3.51
CA SER A 36 23.35 4.49 3.95
C SER A 36 24.65 4.13 3.25
N SER A 37 25.66 3.92 4.09
CA SER A 37 27.08 3.71 3.84
C SER A 37 27.42 2.48 3.01
N THR A 38 28.41 2.67 2.15
CA THR A 38 29.27 1.65 1.57
C THR A 38 29.87 0.74 2.64
N ALA A 39 29.66 -0.58 2.53
CA ALA A 39 30.49 -1.57 3.22
C ALA A 39 30.76 -2.75 2.28
N ALA A 40 31.99 -2.80 1.79
CA ALA A 40 32.56 -3.96 1.14
C ALA A 40 32.78 -5.07 2.18
N GLY A 41 32.37 -6.29 1.87
CA GLY A 41 32.62 -7.47 2.70
C GLY A 41 32.33 -8.74 1.92
N GLY A 42 33.36 -9.30 1.30
CA GLY A 42 33.29 -10.58 0.61
C GLY A 42 33.13 -11.75 1.58
N GLY A 43 32.43 -12.79 1.12
CA GLY A 43 32.33 -14.08 1.79
C GLY A 43 31.67 -15.08 0.85
N GLY A 44 32.49 -15.90 0.19
CA GLY A 44 32.04 -16.89 -0.77
C GLY A 44 31.30 -18.07 -0.11
N GLY A 45 30.43 -18.70 -0.89
CA GLY A 45 29.81 -19.98 -0.57
C GLY A 45 29.37 -20.66 -1.86
N ALA A 46 30.10 -21.71 -2.24
CA ALA A 46 29.88 -22.50 -3.44
C ALA A 46 28.88 -23.65 -3.21
N GLY A 47 28.19 -24.06 -4.28
CA GLY A 47 27.47 -25.33 -4.42
C GLY A 47 25.96 -25.16 -4.59
N GLY A 48 25.29 -25.66 -5.64
CA GLY A 48 25.72 -26.57 -6.69
C GLY A 48 24.73 -26.59 -7.87
N ASN A 49 25.19 -27.26 -8.92
CA ASN A 49 24.60 -27.34 -10.27
C ASN A 49 23.15 -27.83 -10.33
N GLY A 50 22.37 -27.17 -11.19
CA GLY A 50 21.19 -27.72 -11.86
C GLY A 50 21.03 -27.00 -13.20
N GLY A 51 21.75 -27.45 -14.22
CA GLY A 51 21.73 -26.85 -15.56
C GLY A 51 20.52 -27.30 -16.37
N GLY A 52 20.02 -26.39 -17.22
CA GLY A 52 19.31 -26.72 -18.45
C GLY A 52 18.01 -25.96 -18.68
N GLY A 53 18.07 -24.81 -19.36
CA GLY A 53 16.89 -24.17 -19.95
C GLY A 53 17.04 -22.67 -20.18
N ALA A 54 17.80 -22.27 -21.21
CA ALA A 54 17.91 -20.88 -21.64
C ALA A 54 16.63 -20.47 -22.39
N GLY A 55 15.89 -19.50 -21.83
CA GLY A 55 14.76 -18.85 -22.48
C GLY A 55 14.34 -17.59 -21.72
N GLY A 56 14.88 -16.44 -22.12
CA GLY A 56 14.30 -15.09 -21.96
C GLY A 56 13.91 -14.60 -20.56
N GLY A 57 14.79 -13.81 -19.92
CA GLY A 57 14.45 -12.99 -18.75
C GLY A 57 14.31 -13.81 -17.47
N GLY A 58 15.45 -14.20 -16.88
CA GLY A 58 15.48 -15.00 -15.66
C GLY A 58 14.80 -14.31 -14.49
N MET A 59 13.50 -14.56 -14.30
CA MET A 59 12.88 -14.44 -12.99
C MET A 59 13.60 -15.45 -12.09
N THR A 60 14.55 -14.98 -11.29
CA THR A 60 15.14 -15.81 -10.23
C THR A 60 14.00 -16.21 -9.31
N MET A 61 13.69 -17.50 -9.22
CA MET A 61 12.69 -18.01 -8.30
C MET A 61 12.98 -17.47 -6.90
N PRO A 62 11.99 -16.92 -6.18
CA PRO A 62 12.19 -16.46 -4.82
C PRO A 62 12.78 -17.59 -3.97
N ALA A 63 13.80 -17.28 -3.19
CA ALA A 63 14.36 -18.25 -2.26
C ALA A 63 13.28 -18.70 -1.28
N LEU A 64 13.16 -20.01 -1.06
CA LEU A 64 12.21 -20.55 -0.08
C LEU A 64 12.44 -19.94 1.30
N GLY A 65 11.35 -19.64 2.00
CA GLY A 65 11.40 -19.01 3.33
C GLY A 65 11.59 -17.49 3.32
N LYS A 66 11.69 -16.85 2.15
CA LYS A 66 11.53 -15.40 2.04
C LYS A 66 10.06 -15.05 1.82
N GLN A 67 9.59 -14.05 2.56
CA GLN A 67 8.29 -13.47 2.31
C GLN A 67 8.31 -12.83 0.92
N VAL A 68 7.40 -13.28 0.05
CA VAL A 68 7.25 -12.74 -1.31
C VAL A 68 6.28 -11.56 -1.31
N ASP A 69 5.29 -11.59 -0.42
CA ASP A 69 4.21 -10.61 -0.41
C ASP A 69 3.63 -10.43 1.00
N ARG A 70 3.12 -9.23 1.26
CA ARG A 70 2.28 -8.89 2.41
C ARG A 70 0.83 -8.85 1.90
N MET A 71 0.18 -10.02 1.93
CA MET A 71 -1.16 -10.20 1.35
C MET A 71 -2.29 -10.17 2.37
N GLY A 72 -2.12 -9.43 3.47
CA GLY A 72 -3.19 -9.29 4.45
C GLY A 72 -4.38 -8.56 3.84
N ARG A 73 -4.11 -7.40 3.22
CA ARG A 73 -5.11 -6.49 2.68
C ARG A 73 -4.82 -6.13 1.23
N PRO A 74 -5.57 -6.69 0.28
CA PRO A 74 -5.43 -6.36 -1.14
C PRO A 74 -5.55 -4.86 -1.40
N ALA A 75 -4.87 -4.39 -2.45
CA ALA A 75 -4.81 -2.99 -2.90
C ALA A 75 -4.12 -1.99 -1.95
N ILE A 76 -3.90 -2.29 -0.66
CA ILE A 76 -3.30 -1.32 0.27
C ILE A 76 -1.90 -0.90 -0.18
N ASN A 77 -0.98 -1.84 -0.42
CA ASN A 77 0.36 -1.50 -0.94
C ASN A 77 0.30 -0.73 -2.27
N THR A 78 -0.63 -1.09 -3.16
CA THR A 78 -0.81 -0.39 -4.44
C THR A 78 -1.30 1.05 -4.27
N ALA A 79 -2.18 1.29 -3.30
CA ALA A 79 -2.84 2.57 -3.08
C ALA A 79 -2.08 3.51 -2.14
N THR A 80 -1.27 2.98 -1.22
CA THR A 80 -0.69 3.77 -0.12
C THR A 80 0.82 3.74 -0.06
N ASN A 81 1.53 3.08 -0.98
CA ASN A 81 2.99 3.02 -0.99
C ASN A 81 3.52 3.39 -2.37
N GLU A 82 4.19 4.54 -2.50
CA GLU A 82 4.82 5.01 -3.74
C GLU A 82 3.84 5.17 -4.91
N THR A 83 2.55 5.28 -4.63
CA THR A 83 1.46 5.33 -5.63
C THR A 83 1.57 6.59 -6.49
N PHE A 84 2.01 7.69 -5.90
CA PHE A 84 2.17 8.99 -6.57
C PHE A 84 3.63 9.33 -6.87
N ASN A 85 4.55 8.37 -6.73
CA ASN A 85 5.95 8.59 -7.11
C ASN A 85 6.08 8.60 -8.65
N PRO A 86 6.55 9.69 -9.26
CA PRO A 86 6.70 9.77 -10.72
C PRO A 86 7.85 8.91 -11.29
N ASN A 87 8.65 8.27 -10.43
CA ASN A 87 9.74 7.39 -10.81
C ASN A 87 9.37 5.92 -10.56
N ASP A 88 8.85 5.27 -11.61
CA ASP A 88 8.41 3.87 -11.57
C ASP A 88 9.49 2.90 -11.05
N ALA A 89 10.76 3.12 -11.42
CA ALA A 89 11.84 2.23 -11.00
C ALA A 89 12.07 2.29 -9.48
N GLN A 90 11.96 3.49 -8.90
CA GLN A 90 12.04 3.69 -7.46
C GLN A 90 10.80 3.15 -6.76
N ALA A 91 9.60 3.45 -7.29
CA ALA A 91 8.34 2.95 -6.76
C ALA A 91 8.31 1.42 -6.69
N ASN A 92 8.73 0.74 -7.76
CA ASN A 92 8.81 -0.71 -7.79
C ASN A 92 9.80 -1.26 -6.76
N THR A 93 10.99 -0.67 -6.66
CA THR A 93 12.01 -1.10 -5.68
C THR A 93 11.49 -0.97 -4.24
N ASN A 94 10.78 0.11 -3.94
CA ASN A 94 10.26 0.39 -2.60
C ASN A 94 9.01 -0.47 -2.28
N LYS A 95 8.18 -0.78 -3.28
CA LYS A 95 7.08 -1.76 -3.14
C LYS A 95 7.60 -3.18 -2.88
N ASP A 96 8.68 -3.59 -3.55
CA ASP A 96 9.35 -4.86 -3.27
C ASP A 96 9.93 -4.89 -1.86
N ALA A 97 10.53 -3.79 -1.40
CA ALA A 97 11.02 -3.65 -0.03
C ALA A 97 9.89 -3.75 1.01
N TYR A 98 8.73 -3.15 0.73
CA TYR A 98 7.53 -3.29 1.55
C TYR A 98 7.13 -4.75 1.66
N ASN A 99 7.01 -5.46 0.54
CA ASN A 99 6.60 -6.86 0.49
C ASN A 99 7.56 -7.79 1.25
N ALA A 100 8.87 -7.46 1.26
CA ALA A 100 9.89 -8.23 1.96
C ALA A 100 10.05 -7.85 3.46
N ALA A 101 9.38 -6.80 3.94
CA ALA A 101 9.55 -6.28 5.28
C ALA A 101 8.93 -7.21 6.36
N MET A 102 9.74 -7.56 7.36
CA MET A 102 9.30 -8.32 8.53
C MET A 102 8.51 -7.44 9.51
N PRO A 103 7.70 -8.01 10.42
CA PRO A 103 6.82 -7.25 11.30
C PRO A 103 7.49 -6.14 12.13
N ASP A 104 8.75 -6.30 12.49
CA ASP A 104 9.54 -5.30 13.22
C ASP A 104 9.85 -4.04 12.39
N LYS A 105 9.67 -4.10 11.07
CA LYS A 105 9.91 -3.02 10.10
C LYS A 105 8.64 -2.38 9.56
N TRP A 106 7.46 -2.88 9.93
CA TRP A 106 6.21 -2.36 9.37
C TRP A 106 5.93 -0.91 9.76
N ALA A 107 6.35 -0.49 10.95
CA ALA A 107 6.21 0.89 11.41
C ALA A 107 6.96 1.90 10.53
N ASP A 108 8.01 1.47 9.81
CA ASP A 108 8.79 2.34 8.93
C ASP A 108 7.96 2.88 7.74
N TYR A 109 6.86 2.21 7.39
CA TYR A 109 5.98 2.59 6.27
C TYR A 109 4.84 3.53 6.66
N VAL A 110 4.63 3.78 7.97
CA VAL A 110 3.50 4.61 8.45
C VAL A 110 3.55 6.01 7.85
N GLY A 111 4.74 6.62 7.74
CA GLY A 111 4.88 7.97 7.22
C GLY A 111 4.45 8.11 5.75
N GLU A 112 4.85 7.16 4.91
CA GLU A 112 4.49 7.12 3.49
C GLU A 112 2.99 6.86 3.31
N ILE A 113 2.46 5.86 4.03
CA ILE A 113 1.02 5.54 4.01
C ILE A 113 0.20 6.77 4.42
N GLN A 114 0.62 7.46 5.48
CA GLN A 114 -0.05 8.66 5.97
C GLN A 114 -0.11 9.78 4.93
N ALA A 115 0.97 10.02 4.19
CA ALA A 115 1.00 11.03 3.12
C ALA A 115 0.01 10.67 1.99
N ASN A 116 0.04 9.40 1.56
CA ASN A 116 -0.84 8.93 0.49
C ASN A 116 -2.32 8.90 0.89
N LEU A 117 -2.61 8.60 2.17
CA LEU A 117 -3.98 8.64 2.71
C LEU A 117 -4.60 10.03 2.61
N GLY A 118 -3.84 11.11 2.78
CA GLY A 118 -4.35 12.47 2.62
C GLY A 118 -4.73 12.82 1.19
N ILE A 119 -4.05 12.22 0.20
CA ILE A 119 -4.43 12.33 -1.21
C ILE A 119 -5.71 11.52 -1.47
N LEU A 120 -5.81 10.30 -0.94
CA LEU A 120 -6.98 9.44 -1.13
C LEU A 120 -8.25 9.98 -0.46
N ASP A 121 -8.12 10.59 0.71
CA ASP A 121 -9.22 11.29 1.42
C ASP A 121 -9.72 12.51 0.64
N SER A 122 -8.94 13.05 -0.30
CA SER A 122 -9.40 14.15 -1.16
C SER A 122 -10.26 13.70 -2.35
N LEU A 123 -10.38 12.39 -2.62
CA LEU A 123 -11.03 11.87 -3.82
C LEU A 123 -12.53 12.21 -3.90
N ASP A 124 -13.22 12.26 -2.77
CA ASP A 124 -14.64 12.65 -2.70
C ASP A 124 -14.84 14.15 -2.45
N THR A 125 -13.75 14.93 -2.49
CA THR A 125 -13.67 16.37 -2.22
C THR A 125 -13.93 16.80 -0.77
N VAL A 126 -14.01 15.85 0.19
CA VAL A 126 -14.30 16.11 1.61
C VAL A 126 -13.14 15.66 2.48
N CYS A 127 -12.19 16.55 2.76
CA CYS A 127 -11.06 16.23 3.62
C CYS A 127 -11.45 15.94 5.07
N GLY A 128 -10.97 14.84 5.61
CA GLY A 128 -11.07 14.41 7.01
C GLY A 128 -12.25 13.49 7.30
N ASN A 129 -13.02 13.09 6.30
CA ASN A 129 -14.08 12.10 6.50
C ASN A 129 -13.58 10.65 6.41
N GLN A 130 -12.32 10.42 6.01
CA GLN A 130 -11.69 9.12 6.06
C GLN A 130 -11.69 8.53 7.48
N LEU A 131 -11.80 7.20 7.56
CA LEU A 131 -11.85 6.44 8.80
C LEU A 131 -10.65 6.75 9.70
N LEU A 132 -10.90 7.04 10.99
CA LEU A 132 -9.89 7.41 11.99
C LEU A 132 -9.11 8.72 11.71
N ALA A 133 -9.58 9.58 10.79
CA ALA A 133 -9.00 10.91 10.63
C ALA A 133 -9.23 11.76 11.90
N ASP A 134 -8.16 12.36 12.43
CA ASP A 134 -8.26 13.32 13.54
C ASP A 134 -8.65 14.71 13.02
N MET A 135 -9.94 15.02 13.11
CA MET A 135 -10.52 16.30 12.68
C MET A 135 -9.97 17.54 13.40
N ASN A 136 -9.19 17.37 14.47
CA ASN A 136 -8.54 18.48 15.17
C ASN A 136 -7.19 18.86 14.56
N LYS A 137 -6.73 18.15 13.52
CA LYS A 137 -5.45 18.36 12.85
C LYS A 137 -5.65 18.71 11.40
N ASN A 138 -4.79 19.54 10.82
CA ASN A 138 -4.82 19.93 9.40
C ASN A 138 -3.51 19.56 8.67
N ASP A 139 -2.67 18.75 9.30
CA ASP A 139 -1.42 18.21 8.75
C ASP A 139 -1.55 16.69 8.52
N PRO A 140 -0.59 16.04 7.84
CA PRO A 140 -0.66 14.61 7.53
C PRO A 140 -0.88 13.72 8.75
N THR A 141 -0.43 14.12 9.95
CA THR A 141 -0.63 13.33 11.17
C THR A 141 -2.11 13.17 11.56
N ARG A 142 -3.03 13.86 10.88
CA ARG A 142 -4.47 13.56 10.82
C ARG A 142 -4.73 12.08 10.52
N TYR A 143 -3.97 11.46 9.61
CA TYR A 143 -4.20 10.09 9.12
C TYR A 143 -3.36 9.02 9.83
N SER A 144 -2.60 9.41 10.87
CA SER A 144 -1.64 8.53 11.55
C SER A 144 -2.24 7.24 12.13
N GLN A 145 -3.47 7.29 12.63
CA GLN A 145 -4.14 6.13 13.22
C GLN A 145 -4.47 5.08 12.15
N LEU A 146 -5.12 5.49 11.05
CA LEU A 146 -5.40 4.59 9.94
C LEU A 146 -4.10 4.10 9.30
N ALA A 147 -3.11 4.98 9.12
CA ALA A 147 -1.80 4.60 8.58
C ALA A 147 -1.11 3.51 9.42
N THR A 148 -1.22 3.58 10.75
CA THR A 148 -0.68 2.55 11.65
C THR A 148 -1.43 1.22 11.50
N VAL A 149 -2.76 1.26 11.34
CA VAL A 149 -3.59 0.07 11.13
C VAL A 149 -3.29 -0.57 9.77
N LEU A 150 -3.06 0.22 8.71
CA LEU A 150 -2.75 -0.27 7.37
C LEU A 150 -1.30 -0.75 7.23
N ALA A 151 -0.37 -0.11 7.95
CA ALA A 151 0.99 -0.60 8.09
C ALA A 151 1.02 -1.97 8.79
N ASP A 152 0.03 -2.29 9.63
CA ASP A 152 -0.21 -3.64 10.11
C ASP A 152 -1.01 -4.46 9.08
N ASP A 153 -0.29 -4.98 8.09
CA ASP A 153 -0.85 -5.73 6.97
C ASP A 153 -1.17 -7.19 7.34
N ARG A 154 -1.79 -7.37 8.51
CA ARG A 154 -2.41 -8.61 8.94
C ARG A 154 -3.91 -8.47 8.81
N LEU A 155 -4.52 -9.61 8.52
CA LEU A 155 -5.95 -9.77 8.51
C LEU A 155 -6.37 -10.58 9.72
N TYR A 156 -7.32 -10.07 10.49
CA TYR A 156 -7.77 -10.69 11.72
C TYR A 156 -9.09 -11.43 11.52
N VAL A 157 -9.20 -12.58 12.17
CA VAL A 157 -10.40 -13.43 12.14
C VAL A 157 -10.83 -13.73 13.55
N ASN A 158 -12.08 -13.39 13.87
CA ASN A 158 -12.74 -13.74 15.10
C ASN A 158 -13.37 -15.13 14.98
N MET A 159 -12.71 -16.11 15.60
CA MET A 159 -13.12 -17.52 15.58
C MET A 159 -14.40 -17.82 16.39
N VAL A 160 -14.92 -16.84 17.14
CA VAL A 160 -16.16 -16.97 17.93
C VAL A 160 -17.37 -16.45 17.14
N GLY A 161 -17.14 -15.68 16.07
CA GLY A 161 -18.21 -15.13 15.23
C GLY A 161 -19.02 -16.22 14.53
N PRO A 162 -20.35 -16.08 14.40
CA PRO A 162 -21.20 -17.11 13.82
C PRO A 162 -21.04 -17.23 12.29
N MET A 163 -20.66 -16.15 11.61
CA MET A 163 -20.50 -16.08 10.16
C MET A 163 -19.45 -15.04 9.77
N CYS A 164 -18.83 -15.23 8.60
CA CYS A 164 -17.92 -14.30 7.97
C CYS A 164 -18.64 -13.65 6.79
N THR A 165 -19.29 -12.51 7.01
CA THR A 165 -20.06 -11.79 5.98
C THR A 165 -19.54 -10.38 5.71
N THR A 166 -18.63 -9.88 6.54
CA THR A 166 -18.07 -8.52 6.45
C THR A 166 -16.54 -8.59 6.32
N TYR A 167 -16.00 -8.16 5.18
CA TYR A 167 -14.56 -7.92 5.04
C TYR A 167 -14.13 -6.86 6.07
N LEU A 168 -13.00 -7.10 6.76
CA LEU A 168 -12.48 -6.24 7.83
C LEU A 168 -13.39 -6.09 9.07
N GLY A 169 -14.33 -7.02 9.33
CA GLY A 169 -15.24 -6.91 10.48
C GLY A 169 -14.56 -6.82 11.85
N VAL A 170 -13.44 -7.52 12.06
CA VAL A 170 -12.69 -7.45 13.33
C VAL A 170 -12.00 -6.09 13.48
N GLU A 171 -11.40 -5.60 12.41
CA GLU A 171 -10.76 -4.31 12.31
C GLU A 171 -11.78 -3.18 12.50
N ALA A 172 -12.95 -3.30 11.89
CA ALA A 172 -14.09 -2.40 12.05
C ALA A 172 -14.52 -2.28 13.52
N ASN A 173 -14.63 -3.41 14.24
CA ASN A 173 -14.91 -3.41 15.68
C ASN A 173 -13.82 -2.68 16.48
N ALA A 174 -12.55 -2.89 16.13
CA ALA A 174 -11.43 -2.24 16.81
C ALA A 174 -11.44 -0.72 16.68
N VAL A 175 -12.09 -0.18 15.64
CA VAL A 175 -12.25 1.26 15.39
C VAL A 175 -13.63 1.79 15.77
N GLY A 176 -14.45 1.00 16.47
CA GLY A 176 -15.74 1.42 17.03
C GLY A 176 -16.96 1.15 16.14
N VAL A 177 -16.81 0.48 14.99
CA VAL A 177 -17.92 0.05 14.15
C VAL A 177 -18.42 -1.31 14.65
N MET A 178 -19.45 -1.26 15.50
CA MET A 178 -20.02 -2.46 16.14
C MET A 178 -20.56 -3.47 15.13
N ASN A 179 -20.02 -4.68 15.16
CA ASN A 179 -20.51 -5.84 14.44
C ASN A 179 -20.16 -7.14 15.19
N ASN A 180 -20.86 -8.24 14.90
CA ASN A 180 -20.57 -9.56 15.47
C ASN A 180 -19.95 -10.52 14.45
N ASP A 181 -19.36 -9.99 13.37
CA ASP A 181 -18.85 -10.78 12.27
C ASP A 181 -17.53 -11.48 12.64
N CYS A 182 -17.22 -12.57 11.93
CA CYS A 182 -15.92 -13.22 12.04
C CYS A 182 -14.80 -12.36 11.42
N GLY A 183 -15.13 -11.44 10.50
CA GLY A 183 -14.16 -10.64 9.75
C GLY A 183 -13.38 -11.46 8.73
N GLY A 184 -12.12 -11.10 8.50
CA GLY A 184 -11.27 -11.81 7.57
C GLY A 184 -11.60 -11.55 6.10
N ARG A 185 -11.19 -12.50 5.25
CA ARG A 185 -11.37 -12.47 3.79
C ARG A 185 -11.93 -13.82 3.35
N THR A 186 -13.01 -13.75 2.59
CA THR A 186 -13.54 -14.91 1.87
C THR A 186 -13.33 -14.74 0.37
N LEU A 187 -13.41 -15.83 -0.39
CA LEU A 187 -13.34 -15.77 -1.85
C LEU A 187 -14.51 -15.02 -2.48
N GLY A 188 -15.61 -14.81 -1.73
CA GLY A 188 -16.81 -14.13 -2.23
C GLY A 188 -16.78 -12.62 -2.08
N TYR A 189 -15.77 -12.06 -1.41
CA TYR A 189 -15.69 -10.62 -1.17
C TYR A 189 -15.03 -9.89 -2.33
N ASP A 190 -15.67 -8.79 -2.73
CA ASP A 190 -15.02 -7.77 -3.54
C ASP A 190 -14.14 -6.89 -2.66
N VAL A 191 -12.95 -7.40 -2.38
CA VAL A 191 -12.00 -6.77 -1.45
C VAL A 191 -11.41 -5.47 -2.00
N ILE A 192 -11.42 -5.27 -3.32
CA ILE A 192 -10.90 -4.04 -3.94
C ILE A 192 -11.86 -2.90 -3.65
N ASP A 193 -13.16 -3.10 -3.92
CA ASP A 193 -14.20 -2.10 -3.67
C ASP A 193 -14.27 -1.67 -2.21
N VAL A 194 -14.30 -2.63 -1.28
CA VAL A 194 -14.33 -2.28 0.15
C VAL A 194 -13.05 -1.55 0.57
N SER A 195 -11.88 -1.96 0.06
CA SER A 195 -10.62 -1.28 0.41
C SER A 195 -10.60 0.16 -0.10
N TYR A 196 -11.00 0.42 -1.35
CA TYR A 196 -11.08 1.78 -1.88
C TYR A 196 -12.15 2.63 -1.20
N THR A 197 -13.28 2.04 -0.84
CA THR A 197 -14.31 2.73 -0.05
C THR A 197 -13.76 3.17 1.30
N VAL A 198 -13.06 2.31 2.03
CA VAL A 198 -12.44 2.67 3.31
C VAL A 198 -11.44 3.80 3.15
N LEU A 199 -10.62 3.76 2.10
CA LEU A 199 -9.59 4.78 1.85
C LEU A 199 -10.18 6.11 1.38
N ALA A 200 -11.26 6.10 0.60
CA ALA A 200 -11.84 7.31 0.01
C ALA A 200 -12.88 7.99 0.90
N THR A 201 -13.72 7.22 1.61
CA THR A 201 -14.89 7.77 2.34
C THR A 201 -14.97 7.31 3.79
N GLY A 202 -14.08 6.39 4.21
CA GLY A 202 -14.13 5.79 5.54
C GLY A 202 -15.30 4.81 5.77
N ALA A 203 -16.06 4.47 4.72
CA ALA A 203 -17.17 3.52 4.80
C ALA A 203 -16.74 2.07 4.51
N LEU A 204 -17.60 1.11 4.87
CA LEU A 204 -17.40 -0.34 4.66
C LEU A 204 -18.43 -0.94 3.68
N ASP A 205 -19.17 -0.10 2.97
CA ASP A 205 -20.32 -0.48 2.15
C ASP A 205 -19.98 -0.77 0.68
N ALA A 206 -18.70 -0.74 0.31
CA ALA A 206 -18.21 -0.93 -1.06
C ALA A 206 -18.77 0.10 -2.07
N SER A 207 -19.08 1.33 -1.63
CA SER A 207 -19.65 2.36 -2.51
C SER A 207 -18.67 2.91 -3.56
N VAL A 208 -17.37 2.79 -3.33
CA VAL A 208 -16.29 3.22 -4.24
C VAL A 208 -15.55 1.98 -4.72
N GLY A 209 -15.62 1.68 -6.02
CA GLY A 209 -15.06 0.47 -6.61
C GLY A 209 -14.22 0.69 -7.86
N ASP A 210 -13.75 -0.42 -8.44
CA ASP A 210 -13.00 -0.42 -9.70
C ASP A 210 -13.85 -0.76 -10.94
N ASP A 211 -15.17 -0.87 -10.75
CA ASP A 211 -16.16 -1.30 -11.75
C ASP A 211 -15.91 -2.72 -12.31
N VAL A 212 -15.09 -3.54 -11.63
CA VAL A 212 -14.82 -4.94 -11.98
C VAL A 212 -15.51 -5.88 -11.00
N PRO A 213 -16.69 -6.41 -11.34
CA PRO A 213 -17.40 -7.28 -10.41
C PRO A 213 -16.68 -8.62 -10.23
N ILE A 214 -16.75 -9.14 -9.00
CA ILE A 214 -16.34 -10.53 -8.75
C ILE A 214 -17.07 -11.53 -9.67
N SER A 215 -16.30 -12.39 -10.34
CA SER A 215 -16.87 -13.45 -11.16
C SER A 215 -17.48 -14.56 -10.30
N GLU A 216 -18.63 -15.10 -10.71
CA GLU A 216 -19.26 -16.23 -10.01
C GLU A 216 -18.35 -17.47 -9.96
N ALA A 217 -17.52 -17.66 -10.99
CA ALA A 217 -16.55 -18.75 -11.03
C ALA A 217 -15.47 -18.63 -9.94
N ALA A 218 -15.14 -17.41 -9.49
CA ALA A 218 -14.17 -17.15 -8.42
C ALA A 218 -14.73 -17.44 -7.02
N LYS A 219 -16.07 -17.53 -6.85
CA LYS A 219 -16.75 -17.81 -5.57
C LYS A 219 -16.76 -19.31 -5.24
N GLY A 220 -15.60 -19.95 -5.33
CA GLY A 220 -15.46 -21.39 -5.10
C GLY A 220 -15.98 -21.79 -3.72
N THR A 221 -16.83 -22.81 -3.66
CA THR A 221 -17.37 -23.37 -2.40
C THR A 221 -16.76 -24.71 -2.02
N THR A 222 -15.96 -25.32 -2.91
CA THR A 222 -15.32 -26.62 -2.72
C THR A 222 -13.81 -26.53 -2.94
N PHE A 223 -13.01 -27.06 -2.01
CA PHE A 223 -11.57 -27.18 -2.15
C PHE A 223 -11.18 -28.02 -3.39
N PRO A 224 -10.20 -27.63 -4.22
CA PRO A 224 -9.16 -26.60 -4.01
C PRO A 224 -9.56 -25.15 -4.38
N TYR A 225 -10.86 -24.85 -4.47
CA TYR A 225 -11.39 -23.51 -4.76
C TYR A 225 -10.86 -22.90 -6.08
N LEU A 226 -10.66 -23.74 -7.09
CA LEU A 226 -10.22 -23.33 -8.41
C LEU A 226 -11.43 -23.27 -9.36
N ALA A 227 -11.54 -22.15 -10.07
CA ALA A 227 -12.41 -22.05 -11.24
C ALA A 227 -11.85 -22.91 -12.39
N ASN A 228 -12.73 -23.37 -13.28
CA ASN A 228 -12.28 -23.91 -14.56
C ASN A 228 -11.64 -22.79 -15.40
N PRO A 229 -10.63 -23.10 -16.25
CA PRO A 229 -10.07 -22.13 -17.18
C PRO A 229 -11.17 -21.42 -18.00
N GLN A 230 -11.06 -20.10 -18.12
CA GLN A 230 -11.96 -19.24 -18.89
C GLN A 230 -11.30 -18.89 -20.23
#